data_AF-A0A9E5S3F8-F1
#
_entry.id   AF-A0A9E5S3F8-F1
#
_cell.length_a   1.000
_cell.length_b   1.000
_cell.length_c   1.000
_cell.angle_alpha   90.00
_cell.angle_beta   90.00
_cell.angle_gamma   90.00
#
_symmetry.space_group_name_H-M   'P 1'
#
loop_
_entity.id
_entity.type
_entity.pdbx_description
1 polymer ?
#
loop_
_entity_poly.entity_id
_entity_poly.type
_entity_poly.pdbx_seq_one_letter_code
_entity_poly.pdbx_strand_id
1 'polypeptide(L)'
;MLPICYQYRDESLLALRKTSTLAVGINLLSVVTGTVIGVWVTIPPTQERQEITSIQPILIGVGIGEIIGLILALLVIWIRGENERSI
;
A
#
# COMPACT_ATOMS: atom_id res chain seq x y z
N MET A 1 -8.26 -18.01 -34.85
CA MET A 1 -8.38 -16.63 -34.33
C MET A 1 -8.88 -16.56 -32.87
N LEU A 2 -9.86 -17.36 -32.43
CA LEU A 2 -10.27 -17.41 -31.01
C LEU A 2 -9.16 -17.69 -29.97
N PRO A 3 -8.22 -18.65 -30.15
CA PRO A 3 -7.28 -19.00 -29.09
C PRO A 3 -6.31 -17.88 -28.73
N ILE A 4 -5.94 -17.04 -29.72
CA ILE A 4 -5.05 -15.88 -29.52
C ILE A 4 -5.76 -14.81 -28.67
N CYS A 5 -7.05 -14.57 -28.92
CA CYS A 5 -7.83 -13.62 -28.11
C CYS A 5 -8.00 -14.09 -26.65
N TYR A 6 -8.17 -15.40 -26.42
CA TYR A 6 -8.20 -15.94 -25.05
C TYR A 6 -6.85 -15.80 -24.36
N GLN A 7 -5.74 -16.03 -25.07
CA GLN A 7 -4.41 -15.87 -24.51
C GLN A 7 -4.12 -14.42 -24.08
N TYR A 8 -4.42 -13.43 -24.93
CA TYR A 8 -4.27 -12.02 -24.57
C TYR A 8 -5.17 -11.60 -23.40
N ARG A 9 -6.39 -12.15 -23.32
CA ARG A 9 -7.27 -11.93 -22.18
C ARG A 9 -6.69 -12.50 -20.89
N ASP A 10 -6.15 -13.71 -20.92
CA ASP A 10 -5.60 -14.34 -19.71
C ASP A 10 -4.32 -13.65 -19.25
N GLU A 11 -3.46 -13.22 -20.18
CA GLU A 11 -2.26 -12.44 -19.87
C GLU A 11 -2.61 -11.07 -19.26
N SER A 12 -3.58 -10.36 -19.82
CA SER A 12 -4.05 -9.08 -19.27
C SER A 12 -4.73 -9.23 -17.91
N LEU A 13 -5.54 -10.26 -17.69
CA LEU A 13 -6.12 -10.56 -16.39
C LEU A 13 -5.06 -10.94 -15.35
N LEU A 14 -4.03 -11.70 -15.75
CA LEU A 14 -2.91 -12.06 -14.88
C LEU A 14 -2.09 -10.83 -14.49
N ALA A 15 -1.82 -9.93 -15.44
CA ALA A 15 -1.15 -8.66 -15.18
C ALA A 15 -1.96 -7.79 -14.22
N LEU A 16 -3.26 -7.64 -14.46
CA LEU A 16 -4.18 -6.89 -13.59
C LEU A 16 -4.21 -7.46 -12.16
N ARG A 17 -4.26 -8.79 -12.02
CA ARG A 17 -4.20 -9.43 -10.70
C ARG A 17 -2.88 -9.11 -10.00
N LYS A 18 -1.75 -9.22 -10.70
CA LYS A 18 -0.42 -8.94 -10.12
C LYS A 18 -0.28 -7.48 -9.67
N THR A 19 -0.77 -6.52 -10.45
CA THR A 19 -0.73 -5.10 -10.09
C THR A 19 -1.68 -4.79 -8.94
N SER A 20 -2.89 -5.36 -8.94
CA SER A 20 -3.87 -5.22 -7.86
C SER A 20 -3.34 -5.78 -6.54
N THR A 21 -2.81 -7.02 -6.52
CA THR A 21 -2.24 -7.62 -5.31
C THR A 21 -1.08 -6.80 -4.76
N LEU A 22 -0.23 -6.25 -5.65
CA LEU A 22 0.88 -5.40 -5.25
C LEU A 22 0.39 -4.08 -4.64
N ALA A 23 -0.61 -3.43 -5.24
CA ALA A 23 -1.19 -2.20 -4.70
C ALA A 23 -1.79 -2.42 -3.31
N VAL A 24 -2.54 -3.51 -3.12
CA VAL A 24 -3.11 -3.89 -1.82
C VAL A 24 -2.01 -4.20 -0.80
N GLY A 25 -0.95 -4.89 -1.21
CA GLY A 25 0.19 -5.19 -0.34
C GLY A 25 0.90 -3.93 0.16
N ILE A 26 1.18 -2.98 -0.74
CA ILE A 26 1.80 -1.70 -0.38
C ILE A 26 0.88 -0.91 0.56
N ASN A 27 -0.41 -0.85 0.26
CA ASN A 27 -1.38 -0.14 1.10
C ASN A 27 -1.42 -0.74 2.51
N LEU A 28 -1.55 -2.07 2.63
CA LEU A 28 -1.61 -2.75 3.92
C LEU A 28 -0.35 -2.52 4.76
N LEU A 29 0.84 -2.63 4.16
CA LEU A 29 2.10 -2.34 4.86
C LEU A 29 2.17 -0.89 5.33
N SER A 30 1.66 0.03 4.50
CA SER A 30 1.68 1.44 4.79
C SER A 30 0.74 1.81 5.93
N VAL A 31 -0.48 1.26 5.95
CA VAL A 31 -1.44 1.42 7.05
C VAL A 31 -0.87 0.84 8.35
N VAL A 32 -0.31 -0.37 8.32
CA VAL A 32 0.28 -0.99 9.53
C VAL A 32 1.42 -0.12 10.06
N THR A 33 2.32 0.34 9.20
CA THR A 33 3.45 1.17 9.61
C THR A 33 2.99 2.53 10.16
N GLY A 34 2.06 3.19 9.48
CA GLY A 34 1.48 4.46 9.93
C GLY A 34 0.75 4.33 11.26
N THR A 35 0.03 3.21 11.47
CA THR A 35 -0.62 2.89 12.74
C THR A 35 0.40 2.70 13.86
N VAL A 36 1.45 1.91 13.64
CA VAL A 36 2.50 1.67 14.64
C VAL A 36 3.18 2.97 15.05
N ILE A 37 3.56 3.81 14.07
CA ILE A 37 4.18 5.10 14.34
C ILE A 37 3.21 6.02 15.09
N GLY A 38 1.95 6.10 14.66
CA GLY A 38 0.93 6.91 15.34
C GLY A 38 0.69 6.45 16.78
N VAL A 39 0.67 5.14 17.02
CA VAL A 39 0.57 4.57 18.37
C VAL A 39 1.79 4.90 19.21
N TRP A 40 3.01 4.79 18.69
CA TRP A 40 4.23 5.15 19.43
C TRP A 40 4.32 6.64 19.76
N VAL A 41 3.76 7.52 18.92
CA VAL A 41 3.65 8.95 19.24
C VAL A 41 2.62 9.19 20.34
N THR A 42 1.52 8.44 20.33
CA THR A 42 0.43 8.60 21.31
C THR A 42 0.76 7.98 22.66
N ILE A 43 1.41 6.82 22.64
CA ILE A 43 1.83 6.04 23.79
C ILE A 43 3.30 5.64 23.54
N PRO A 44 4.26 6.51 23.88
CA PRO A 44 5.66 6.14 23.81
C PRO A 44 5.91 4.86 24.62
N PRO A 45 6.71 3.91 24.08
CA PRO A 45 6.95 2.62 24.73
C PRO A 45 7.67 2.72 26.09
N THR A 46 8.12 3.92 26.46
CA THR A 46 8.82 4.25 27.70
C THR A 46 7.89 4.77 28.81
N GLN A 47 6.59 4.96 28.56
CA GLN A 47 5.64 5.43 29.58
C GLN A 47 5.23 4.32 30.56
N GLU A 48 5.37 4.58 31.87
CA GLU A 48 4.96 3.65 32.94
C GLU A 48 3.43 3.49 33.06
N ARG A 49 2.65 4.49 32.62
CA ARG A 49 1.18 4.45 32.55
C ARG A 49 0.73 4.70 31.12
N GLN A 50 0.16 3.67 30.50
CA GLN A 50 -0.39 3.71 29.15
C GLN A 50 -1.83 4.23 29.20
N GLU A 51 -1.99 5.55 29.33
CA GLU A 51 -3.31 6.20 29.27
C GLU A 51 -3.50 6.85 27.89
N ILE A 52 -4.51 6.39 27.14
CA ILE A 52 -4.87 6.98 25.84
C ILE A 52 -5.67 8.24 26.11
N THR A 53 -4.99 9.39 26.11
CA THR A 53 -5.64 10.69 26.30
C THR A 53 -6.27 11.23 25.01
N SER A 54 -5.79 10.82 23.83
CA SER A 54 -6.35 11.22 22.54
C SER A 54 -6.03 10.20 21.43
N ILE A 55 -7.02 9.89 20.60
CA ILE A 55 -6.88 9.03 19.40
C ILE A 55 -6.36 9.80 18.18
N GLN A 56 -6.41 11.13 18.21
CA GLN A 56 -6.05 12.00 17.09
C GLN A 56 -4.64 11.72 16.51
N PRO A 57 -3.58 11.48 17.31
CA PRO A 57 -2.25 11.25 16.75
C PRO A 57 -2.14 9.89 16.04
N ILE A 58 -2.90 8.88 16.49
CA ILE A 58 -3.01 7.59 15.78
C ILE A 58 -3.66 7.83 14.41
N LEU A 59 -4.79 8.55 14.37
CA LEU A 59 -5.52 8.82 13.13
C LEU A 59 -4.68 9.61 12.12
N ILE A 60 -3.90 10.59 12.59
CA ILE A 60 -2.95 11.35 11.76
C ILE A 60 -1.84 10.45 11.23
N GLY A 61 -1.27 9.58 12.07
CA GLY A 61 -0.25 8.61 11.67
C GLY A 61 -0.75 7.65 10.60
N VAL A 62 -1.97 7.12 10.76
CA VAL A 62 -2.63 6.27 9.75
C VAL A 62 -2.84 7.04 8.44
N GLY A 63 -3.37 8.27 8.50
CA GLY A 63 -3.63 9.07 7.30
C GLY A 63 -2.37 9.42 6.52
N ILE A 64 -1.27 9.77 7.21
CA ILE A 64 0.03 10.00 6.57
C ILE A 64 0.57 8.71 5.95
N GLY A 65 0.43 7.60 6.68
CA GLY A 65 0.73 6.26 6.17
C GLY A 65 0.02 6.03 4.83
N GLU A 66 -1.31 6.08 4.81
CA GLU A 66 -2.10 5.85 3.60
C GLU A 66 -1.66 6.72 2.41
N ILE A 67 -1.42 8.02 2.61
CA ILE A 67 -0.97 8.91 1.54
C ILE A 67 0.37 8.44 0.96
N ILE A 68 1.35 8.11 1.82
CA ILE A 68 2.66 7.62 1.40
C ILE A 68 2.51 6.27 0.68
N GLY A 69 1.68 5.36 1.21
CA GLY A 69 1.40 4.06 0.62
C GLY A 69 0.78 4.18 -0.78
N LEU A 70 -0.16 5.10 -0.96
CA LEU A 70 -0.77 5.37 -2.27
C LEU A 70 0.24 5.92 -3.27
N ILE A 71 1.07 6.88 -2.87
CA ILE A 71 2.12 7.44 -3.74
C ILE A 71 3.11 6.35 -4.16
N LEU A 72 3.58 5.53 -3.22
CA LEU A 72 4.50 4.42 -3.51
C LEU A 72 3.85 3.37 -4.42
N ALA A 73 2.59 3.01 -4.19
CA ALA A 73 1.88 2.05 -5.02
C ALA A 73 1.78 2.55 -6.48
N LEU A 74 1.42 3.83 -6.67
CA LEU A 74 1.34 4.44 -8.00
C LEU A 74 2.71 4.49 -8.69
N LEU A 75 3.77 4.86 -7.97
CA LEU A 75 5.14 4.88 -8.51
C LEU A 75 5.60 3.49 -8.94
N VAL A 76 5.39 2.47 -8.11
CA VAL A 76 5.82 1.10 -8.44
C VAL A 76 5.04 0.55 -9.64
N ILE A 77 3.72 0.80 -9.71
CA ILE A 77 2.90 0.42 -10.87
C ILE A 77 3.40 1.15 -12.14
N TRP A 78 3.72 2.44 -12.03
CA TRP A 78 4.18 3.24 -13.16
C TRP A 78 5.53 2.76 -13.70
N ILE A 79 6.53 2.59 -12.84
CA ILE A 79 7.87 2.09 -13.22
C ILE A 79 7.76 0.71 -13.88
N ARG A 80 6.92 -0.17 -13.34
CA ARG A 80 6.72 -1.51 -13.88
C ARG A 80 6.04 -1.48 -15.25
N GLY A 81 5.06 -0.61 -15.45
CA GLY A 81 4.42 -0.40 -16.74
C GLY A 81 5.36 0.19 -17.80
N GLU A 82 6.34 1.00 -17.39
CA GLU A 82 7.39 1.51 -18.28
C GLU A 82 8.37 0.40 -18.69
N ASN A 83 8.79 -0.44 -17.73
CA ASN A 83 9.67 -1.58 -17.99
C ASN A 83 9.02 -2.63 -18.93
N GLU A 84 7.73 -2.87 -18.81
CA GLU A 84 6.98 -3.77 -19.71
C GLU A 84 6.75 -3.17 -21.12
N ARG A 85 6.92 -1.85 -21.33
CA ARG A 85 6.81 -1.19 -22.65
C ARG A 85 8.14 -1.01 -23.38
N SER A 86 9.26 -1.09 -22.65
CA SER A 86 10.61 -0.91 -23.20
C SER A 86 11.27 -2.22 -23.68
N ILE A 87 10.65 -3.37 -23.42
CA ILE A 87 11.08 -4.72 -23.85
C ILE A 87 10.20 -5.17 -25.00
#